data_AF-A0A9E5KFP6-F1
#
_entry.id   AF-A0A9E5KFP6-F1
#
_cell.length_a   1.000
_cell.length_b   1.000
_cell.length_c   1.000
_cell.angle_alpha   90.00
_cell.angle_beta   90.00
_cell.angle_gamma   90.00
#
_symmetry.space_group_name_H-M   'P 1'
#
loop_
_entity.id
_entity.type
_entity.pdbx_description
1 polymer ?
#
loop_
_entity_poly.entity_id
_entity_poly.type
_entity_poly.pdbx_seq_one_letter_code
_entity_poly.pdbx_strand_id
1 'polypeptide(L)'
;MPPFFISLKFKKTFKMKNLTFLLLLAIFTNCGTTKKQSKKDTATQLVSATVGIIHVNEEGCPLYIEVTSALNNNQTVPFGKAYPLNLANNMKKKGLKVEFTYTLSKAMQPEGCTADAVIQLNEINVIP
;
A
#
# COMPACT_ATOMS: atom_id res chain seq x y z
N MET A 1 44.26 10.71 -11.35
CA MET A 1 43.77 11.93 -12.04
C MET A 1 44.77 12.34 -13.11
N PRO A 2 44.49 12.01 -14.38
CA PRO A 2 44.97 12.78 -15.53
C PRO A 2 43.82 13.55 -16.21
N PRO A 3 44.11 14.67 -16.90
CA PRO A 3 43.10 15.65 -17.28
C PRO A 3 42.39 15.35 -18.61
N PHE A 4 41.15 15.84 -18.65
CA PHE A 4 40.31 16.06 -19.81
C PHE A 4 41.01 16.89 -20.90
N PHE A 5 40.96 16.45 -22.16
CA PHE A 5 40.83 17.32 -23.33
C PHE A 5 40.21 16.52 -24.49
N ILE A 6 38.88 16.58 -24.65
CA ILE A 6 38.24 16.25 -25.92
C ILE A 6 37.99 17.58 -26.64
N SER A 7 38.84 17.85 -27.62
CA SER A 7 38.69 18.93 -28.59
C SER A 7 37.68 18.50 -29.65
N LEU A 8 36.51 19.13 -29.68
CA LEU A 8 35.52 18.96 -30.74
C LEU A 8 35.29 20.32 -31.41
N LYS A 9 35.97 20.52 -32.54
CA LYS A 9 35.72 21.65 -33.44
C LYS A 9 34.43 21.39 -34.21
N PHE A 10 33.31 21.94 -33.74
CA PHE A 10 32.07 21.92 -34.50
C PHE A 10 32.06 23.04 -35.54
N LYS A 11 32.05 22.61 -36.80
CA LYS A 11 32.07 23.42 -38.02
C LYS A 11 30.73 24.12 -38.18
N LYS A 12 30.77 25.46 -38.13
CA LYS A 12 29.67 26.38 -38.40
C LYS A 12 29.36 26.33 -39.90
N THR A 13 28.12 25.99 -40.28
CA THR A 13 27.39 26.56 -41.43
C THR A 13 26.03 25.87 -41.56
N PHE A 14 24.97 26.50 -41.07
CA PHE A 14 23.62 26.20 -41.52
C PHE A 14 22.95 27.49 -41.95
N LYS A 15 22.63 27.57 -43.25
CA LYS A 15 22.05 28.74 -43.92
C LYS A 15 20.59 28.92 -43.44
N MET A 16 20.34 29.97 -42.66
CA MET A 16 18.99 30.51 -42.43
C MET A 16 18.45 31.09 -43.74
N LYS A 17 17.43 30.47 -44.33
CA LYS A 17 16.64 31.12 -45.39
C LYS A 17 15.16 30.72 -45.48
N ASN A 18 14.61 30.07 -44.46
CA ASN A 18 13.18 29.75 -44.37
C ASN A 18 12.71 29.80 -42.91
N LEU A 19 12.97 30.94 -42.25
CA LEU A 19 12.56 31.23 -40.87
C LEU A 19 11.24 32.04 -40.85
N THR A 20 10.25 31.60 -41.62
CA THR A 20 8.91 32.23 -41.66
C THR A 20 7.77 31.22 -41.52
N PHE A 21 8.05 29.91 -41.52
CA PHE A 21 7.03 28.87 -41.36
C PHE A 21 6.80 28.41 -39.92
N LEU A 22 7.61 28.87 -38.96
CA LEU A 22 7.62 28.36 -37.58
C LEU A 22 6.73 29.15 -36.59
N LEU A 23 6.00 30.17 -37.06
CA LEU A 23 5.21 31.07 -36.19
C LEU A 23 3.70 30.75 -36.15
N LEU A 24 3.19 29.85 -37.01
CA LEU A 24 1.75 29.61 -37.16
C LEU A 24 1.20 28.39 -36.39
N LEU A 25 2.03 27.67 -35.63
CA LEU A 25 1.61 26.46 -34.89
C LEU A 25 1.45 26.64 -33.36
N ALA A 26 1.44 27.86 -32.86
CA ALA A 26 1.43 28.14 -31.41
C ALA A 26 0.03 28.42 -30.80
N ILE A 27 -1.09 28.13 -31.49
CA ILE A 27 -2.44 28.57 -31.06
C ILE A 27 -3.26 27.46 -30.35
N PHE A 28 -2.78 26.21 -30.20
CA PHE A 28 -3.60 25.12 -29.63
C PHE A 28 -3.02 24.40 -28.40
N THR A 29 -2.50 25.11 -27.41
CA THR A 29 -2.23 24.49 -26.09
C THR A 29 -2.71 25.34 -24.90
N ASN A 30 -3.95 25.83 -24.95
CA ASN A 30 -4.67 26.14 -23.71
C ASN A 30 -5.38 24.88 -23.18
N CYS A 31 -4.60 23.94 -22.66
CA CYS A 31 -5.15 22.87 -21.83
C CYS A 31 -5.22 23.42 -20.41
N GLY A 32 -6.41 23.95 -20.04
CA GLY A 32 -6.75 24.29 -18.67
C GLY A 32 -6.62 23.05 -17.80
N THR A 33 -5.42 22.84 -17.25
CA THR A 33 -5.13 21.77 -16.30
C THR A 33 -5.84 22.13 -15.00
N THR A 34 -7.11 21.73 -14.91
CA THR A 34 -7.69 21.46 -13.61
C THR A 34 -6.82 20.36 -13.02
N LYS A 35 -5.95 20.73 -12.09
CA LYS A 35 -5.35 19.78 -11.16
C LYS A 35 -6.50 19.19 -10.36
N LYS A 36 -7.19 18.20 -10.93
CA LYS A 36 -7.77 17.14 -10.12
C LYS A 36 -6.55 16.58 -9.42
N GLN A 37 -6.34 17.01 -8.18
CA GLN A 37 -5.64 16.19 -7.21
C GLN A 37 -6.27 14.82 -7.41
N SER A 38 -5.50 13.93 -8.05
CA SER A 38 -5.61 12.53 -7.75
C SER A 38 -5.38 12.52 -6.25
N LYS A 39 -6.49 12.55 -5.50
CA LYS A 39 -6.54 11.94 -4.19
C LYS A 39 -5.90 10.60 -4.49
N LYS A 40 -4.66 10.46 -4.05
CA LYS A 40 -4.08 9.17 -3.81
C LYS A 40 -5.18 8.50 -3.01
N ASP A 41 -5.93 7.63 -3.67
CA ASP A 41 -6.84 6.72 -3.01
C ASP A 41 -5.91 5.94 -2.09
N THR A 42 -5.72 6.51 -0.90
CA THR A 42 -5.82 5.75 0.31
C THR A 42 -7.16 5.10 0.10
N ALA A 43 -7.13 3.89 -0.42
CA ALA A 43 -8.25 3.00 -0.37
C ALA A 43 -8.54 2.90 1.13
N THR A 44 -9.34 3.83 1.64
CA THR A 44 -10.42 3.50 2.54
C THR A 44 -11.33 2.62 1.71
N GLN A 45 -10.84 1.43 1.38
CA GLN A 45 -11.64 0.28 1.07
C GLN A 45 -12.59 0.26 2.25
N LEU A 46 -13.87 0.47 2.02
CA LEU A 46 -14.89 0.15 3.00
C LEU A 46 -14.63 -1.30 3.34
N VAL A 47 -13.88 -1.53 4.43
CA VAL A 47 -13.44 -2.85 4.84
C VAL A 47 -14.70 -3.49 5.38
N SER A 48 -15.39 -4.25 4.54
CA SER A 48 -16.34 -5.24 5.03
C SER A 48 -15.65 -5.99 6.15
N ALA A 49 -16.25 -5.95 7.34
CA ALA A 49 -15.60 -6.42 8.54
C ALA A 49 -15.19 -7.89 8.36
N THR A 50 -13.94 -8.18 8.68
CA THR A 50 -13.32 -9.50 8.50
C THR A 50 -13.50 -10.31 9.76
N VAL A 51 -13.91 -11.56 9.61
CA VAL A 51 -14.09 -12.50 10.71
C VAL A 51 -12.84 -13.37 10.84
N GLY A 52 -12.32 -13.47 12.05
CA GLY A 52 -11.19 -14.33 12.37
C GLY A 52 -11.28 -14.93 13.77
N ILE A 53 -10.34 -15.82 14.07
CA ILE A 53 -10.22 -16.50 15.36
C ILE A 53 -8.89 -16.11 16.00
N ILE A 54 -8.92 -15.77 17.29
CA ILE A 54 -7.71 -15.38 18.04
C ILE A 54 -7.00 -16.63 18.57
N HIS A 55 -5.70 -16.72 18.28
CA HIS A 55 -4.79 -17.73 18.81
C HIS A 55 -3.75 -17.05 19.68
N VAL A 56 -3.43 -17.65 20.83
CA VAL A 56 -2.52 -17.08 21.83
C VAL A 56 -1.47 -18.12 22.17
N ASN A 57 -0.20 -17.72 22.12
CA ASN A 57 0.97 -18.56 22.41
C ASN A 57 1.01 -19.87 21.59
N GLU A 58 0.74 -19.77 20.29
CA GLU A 58 0.80 -20.90 19.35
C GLU A 58 1.85 -20.66 18.28
N GLU A 59 2.50 -21.74 17.84
CA GLU A 59 3.50 -21.72 16.75
C GLU A 59 4.64 -20.70 16.97
N GLY A 60 5.03 -20.44 18.22
CA GLY A 60 6.07 -19.46 18.53
C GLY A 60 5.63 -17.99 18.38
N CYS A 61 4.36 -17.74 18.08
CA CYS A 61 3.80 -16.40 18.03
C CYS A 61 3.00 -16.11 19.33
N PRO A 62 3.21 -14.95 19.98
CA PRO A 62 2.48 -14.61 21.20
C PRO A 62 0.98 -14.44 20.95
N LEU A 63 0.60 -13.98 19.76
CA LEU A 63 -0.77 -13.72 19.38
C LEU A 63 -0.90 -13.64 17.85
N TYR A 64 -1.87 -14.30 17.25
CA TYR A 64 -2.27 -14.05 15.87
C TYR A 64 -3.77 -14.23 15.69
N ILE A 65 -4.30 -13.69 14.59
CA ILE A 65 -5.67 -13.88 14.15
C ILE A 65 -5.63 -14.77 12.91
N GLU A 66 -6.27 -15.93 12.98
CA GLU A 66 -6.48 -16.80 11.84
C GLU A 66 -7.73 -16.33 11.08
N VAL A 67 -7.57 -16.14 9.77
CA VAL A 67 -8.64 -15.75 8.86
C VAL A 67 -8.77 -16.84 7.81
N THR A 68 -9.95 -17.47 7.77
CA THR A 68 -10.25 -18.52 6.82
C THR A 68 -11.31 -18.05 5.84
N SER A 69 -11.24 -18.53 4.59
CA SER A 69 -12.25 -18.24 3.57
C SER A 69 -13.63 -18.75 3.96
N ALA A 70 -13.69 -19.82 4.76
CA ALA A 70 -14.93 -20.40 5.29
C ALA A 70 -15.69 -19.43 6.21
N LEU A 71 -14.96 -18.58 6.96
CA LEU A 71 -15.58 -17.60 7.86
C LEU A 71 -16.03 -16.31 7.16
N ASN A 72 -15.52 -16.05 5.96
CA ASN A 72 -15.69 -14.77 5.28
C ASN A 72 -16.44 -14.85 3.95
N ASN A 73 -17.21 -15.93 3.71
CA ASN A 73 -18.17 -16.06 2.60
C ASN A 73 -17.73 -15.46 1.25
N ASN A 74 -16.51 -15.79 0.78
CA ASN A 74 -15.89 -15.32 -0.47
C ASN A 74 -15.32 -13.89 -0.47
N GLN A 75 -15.14 -13.25 0.68
CA GLN A 75 -14.28 -12.07 0.76
C GLN A 75 -12.82 -12.50 0.56
N THR A 76 -12.17 -11.89 -0.44
CA THR A 76 -10.74 -12.09 -0.68
C THR A 76 -9.95 -11.36 0.40
N VAL A 77 -9.51 -12.11 1.41
CA VAL A 77 -8.55 -11.62 2.41
C VAL A 77 -7.14 -12.02 1.95
N PRO A 78 -6.18 -11.08 1.85
CA PRO A 78 -4.87 -11.35 1.26
C PRO A 78 -3.90 -12.11 2.20
N PHE A 79 -4.36 -12.61 3.34
CA PHE A 79 -3.56 -13.33 4.34
C PHE A 79 -4.42 -14.38 5.05
N GLY A 80 -3.77 -15.45 5.53
CA GLY A 80 -4.41 -16.47 6.37
C GLY A 80 -4.15 -16.25 7.87
N LYS A 81 -2.98 -15.69 8.22
CA LYS A 81 -2.62 -15.34 9.59
C LYS A 81 -2.18 -13.89 9.68
N ALA A 82 -2.75 -13.15 10.62
CA ALA A 82 -2.38 -11.76 10.85
C ALA A 82 -1.94 -11.51 12.30
N TYR A 83 -0.85 -10.76 12.49
CA TYR A 83 -0.41 -10.28 13.79
C TYR A 83 -1.08 -8.94 14.11
N PRO A 84 -1.99 -8.87 15.11
CA PRO A 84 -2.63 -7.62 15.47
C PRO A 84 -1.75 -6.76 16.36
N LEU A 85 -1.54 -5.51 15.95
CA LEU A 85 -0.94 -4.48 16.79
C LEU A 85 -1.92 -4.04 17.87
N ASN A 86 -1.47 -4.03 19.11
CA ASN A 86 -2.18 -3.49 20.26
C ASN A 86 -3.56 -4.11 20.53
N LEU A 87 -3.71 -5.43 20.36
CA LEU A 87 -4.93 -6.11 20.79
C LEU A 87 -5.14 -5.91 22.30
N ALA A 88 -6.34 -5.48 22.68
CA ALA A 88 -6.70 -5.26 24.08
C ALA A 88 -6.58 -6.56 24.90
N ASN A 89 -6.07 -6.46 26.14
CA ASN A 89 -5.77 -7.64 26.96
C ASN A 89 -6.99 -8.51 27.26
N ASN A 90 -8.18 -7.92 27.36
CA ASN A 90 -9.44 -8.63 27.56
C ASN A 90 -9.85 -9.50 26.36
N MET A 91 -9.30 -9.24 25.17
CA MET A 91 -9.57 -9.98 23.93
C MET A 91 -8.50 -11.03 23.62
N LYS A 92 -7.39 -11.08 24.37
CA LYS A 92 -6.32 -12.10 24.22
C LYS A 92 -6.76 -13.45 24.80
N LYS A 93 -7.84 -14.01 24.24
CA LYS A 93 -8.39 -15.32 24.63
C LYS A 93 -8.31 -16.25 23.43
N LYS A 94 -7.73 -17.42 23.64
CA LYS A 94 -7.63 -18.46 22.60
C LYS A 94 -9.01 -18.92 22.16
N GLY A 95 -9.19 -19.07 20.86
CA GLY A 95 -10.46 -19.50 20.23
C GLY A 95 -11.52 -18.40 20.15
N LEU A 96 -11.20 -17.16 20.53
CA LEU A 96 -12.18 -16.08 20.49
C LEU A 96 -12.45 -15.67 19.04
N LYS A 97 -13.70 -15.80 18.61
CA LYS A 97 -14.14 -15.36 17.29
C LYS A 97 -14.42 -13.87 17.31
N VAL A 98 -13.83 -13.15 16.37
CA VAL A 98 -13.91 -11.69 16.30
C VAL A 98 -14.20 -11.23 14.88
N GLU A 99 -15.06 -10.23 14.77
CA GLU A 99 -15.26 -9.43 13.57
C GLU A 99 -14.49 -8.14 13.72
N PHE A 100 -13.66 -7.79 12.75
CA PHE A 100 -12.78 -6.64 12.86
C PHE A 100 -12.54 -5.94 11.53
N THR A 101 -12.30 -4.64 11.59
CA THR A 101 -11.74 -3.88 10.47
C THR A 101 -10.27 -3.62 10.74
N TYR A 102 -9.47 -3.60 9.68
CA TYR A 102 -8.02 -3.53 9.80
C TYR A 102 -7.38 -2.57 8.81
N THR A 103 -6.16 -2.18 9.15
CA THR A 103 -5.24 -1.51 8.23
C THR A 103 -3.91 -2.26 8.24
N LEU A 104 -3.37 -2.53 7.05
CA LEU A 104 -2.06 -3.18 6.93
C LEU A 104 -0.98 -2.27 7.50
N SER A 105 -0.16 -2.82 8.39
CA SER A 105 0.95 -2.12 9.01
C SER A 105 2.27 -2.64 8.48
N LYS A 106 3.28 -1.77 8.48
CA LYS A 106 4.67 -2.08 8.15
C LYS A 106 5.53 -2.31 9.41
N ALA A 107 4.90 -2.43 10.57
CA ALA A 107 5.61 -2.72 11.81
C ALA A 107 6.26 -4.11 11.75
N MET A 108 7.34 -4.29 12.51
CA MET A 108 7.96 -5.60 12.67
C MET A 108 7.05 -6.50 13.51
N GLN A 109 6.88 -7.73 13.03
CA GLN A 109 6.30 -8.80 13.86
C GLN A 109 7.33 -9.31 14.88
N PRO A 110 6.87 -9.91 16.00
CA PRO A 110 7.76 -10.53 16.97
C PRO A 110 8.62 -11.63 16.35
N GLU A 111 9.80 -11.84 16.93
CA GLU A 111 10.68 -12.94 16.53
C GLU A 111 9.98 -14.30 16.68
N GLY A 112 10.13 -15.16 15.68
CA GLY A 112 9.52 -16.50 15.67
C GLY A 112 8.05 -16.54 15.27
N CYS A 113 7.37 -15.40 15.06
CA CYS A 113 5.99 -15.41 14.58
C CYS A 113 5.90 -15.67 13.07
N THR A 114 5.00 -16.56 12.65
CA THR A 114 4.77 -17.00 11.26
C THR A 114 3.57 -16.30 10.60
N ALA A 115 3.16 -15.13 11.09
CA ALA A 115 2.05 -14.40 10.51
C ALA A 115 2.39 -13.87 9.11
N ASP A 116 1.41 -13.88 8.20
CA ASP A 116 1.57 -13.41 6.82
C ASP A 116 1.54 -11.88 6.73
N ALA A 117 0.82 -11.24 7.65
CA ALA A 117 0.61 -9.80 7.67
C ALA A 117 0.62 -9.25 9.10
N VAL A 118 1.07 -8.01 9.25
CA VAL A 118 0.92 -7.24 10.50
C VAL A 118 -0.21 -6.24 10.29
N ILE A 119 -1.17 -6.20 11.20
CA ILE A 119 -2.38 -5.38 11.06
C ILE A 119 -2.61 -4.48 12.27
N GLN A 120 -3.05 -3.27 12.01
CA GLN A 120 -3.65 -2.39 13.01
C GLN A 120 -5.15 -2.66 13.04
N LEU A 121 -5.69 -3.01 14.20
CA LEU A 121 -7.13 -3.16 14.40
C LEU A 121 -7.76 -1.77 14.58
N ASN A 122 -8.82 -1.49 13.81
CA ASN A 122 -9.56 -0.24 13.89
C ASN A 122 -10.83 -0.41 14.73
N GLU A 123 -11.68 -1.35 14.33
CA GLU A 123 -12.87 -1.76 15.06
C GLU A 123 -12.80 -3.27 15.30
N ILE A 124 -13.23 -3.72 16.47
CA ILE A 124 -13.26 -5.13 16.83
C ILE A 124 -14.50 -5.43 17.65
N ASN A 125 -15.22 -6.47 17.25
CA ASN A 125 -16.41 -6.97 17.92
C ASN A 125 -16.26 -8.47 18.16
N VAL A 126 -16.69 -8.94 19.33
CA VAL A 126 -16.64 -10.36 19.67
C VAL A 126 -17.95 -11.00 19.21
N ILE A 127 -17.85 -12.08 18.45
CA ILE A 127 -19.01 -12.84 17.97
C ILE A 127 -19.14 -14.11 18.82
N PRO A 128 -20.34 -14.42 19.35
CA PRO A 128 -20.60 -15.66 20.07
C PRO A 128 -20.49 -16.92 19.19
#